data_AF-A0A1R3VZU9-F1
#
_entry.id   AF-A0A1R3VZU9-F1
#
_cell.length_a   1.000
_cell.length_b   1.000
_cell.length_c   1.000
_cell.angle_alpha   90.00
_cell.angle_beta   90.00
_cell.angle_gamma   90.00
#
_symmetry.space_group_name_H-M   'P 1'
#
loop_
_entity.id
_entity.type
_entity.pdbx_description
1 polymer ?
#
loop_
_entity_poly.entity_id
_entity_poly.type
_entity_poly.pdbx_seq_one_letter_code
_entity_poly.pdbx_strand_id
1 'polypeptide(L)'
;MNTRKRQAAMLRAGVVSAANVALPPNPACVAGPGQQCAHALVDRELNQRLYEYEQRVRERFTRILETLKVLSSMRHQSDFVAKAQQLASMQLGYALPDHLLEDAWIAGLDLRALHAYCTFQSFHACVENAESDQQALRERSLLDPDFIRGCGFHTVDISPCADGRLQGLVPFIFRMAPNSAVTVKAYAGALFDIESDIADWTHRELLRLSDGLAPGSAEGNYLKIAVYHFSTSNPGHQGCAAHGSNDHQATEAALDRLKELRSAIDNIYGFGAAPDCLLIGVDTDIDAIRVHLPDAQGHLNVHRFVDSSQLYRDTLNMDSATARQHIASTVDQTQHMDGWGRGEGEMVAGMREFVIHLLEANLSQIEYVIQHHEGRYQVIGHNERFICVGEAMTELQLRNKFYFAHLDTVEEGANDMDVGIRIFTGLNIQHGLGVPVLIHFHYSSRVPGARERAIQRCQRVKNALASRYAHLQNNHQLFCQMAISDVHGSERGCFVEDVESECTVH
;
A
#
# COMPACT_ATOMS: atom_id res chain seq x y z
N MET A 1 7.64 -9.55 -27.93
CA MET A 1 8.76 -8.63 -27.58
C MET A 1 9.73 -9.37 -26.67
N ASN A 2 11.04 -9.36 -26.94
CA ASN A 2 12.02 -10.35 -26.45
C ASN A 2 12.31 -10.23 -24.93
N THR A 3 12.06 -11.30 -24.15
CA THR A 3 12.19 -11.39 -22.68
C THR A 3 13.57 -10.98 -22.15
N ARG A 4 14.63 -11.18 -22.92
CA ARG A 4 16.00 -10.76 -22.55
C ARG A 4 16.21 -9.25 -22.55
N LYS A 5 15.45 -8.50 -23.37
CA LYS A 5 15.52 -7.02 -23.38
C LYS A 5 14.80 -6.40 -22.17
N ARG A 6 13.73 -7.03 -21.66
CA ARG A 6 13.09 -6.65 -20.38
C ARG A 6 14.08 -6.82 -19.22
N GLN A 7 14.78 -7.95 -19.17
CA GLN A 7 15.78 -8.23 -18.15
C GLN A 7 16.94 -7.22 -18.16
N ALA A 8 17.41 -6.80 -19.35
CA ALA A 8 18.47 -5.80 -19.49
C ALA A 8 18.07 -4.37 -19.08
N ALA A 9 16.82 -3.96 -19.34
CA ALA A 9 16.31 -2.67 -18.87
C ALA A 9 16.10 -2.67 -17.34
N MET A 10 15.61 -3.79 -16.78
CA MET A 10 15.47 -4.02 -15.34
C MET A 10 16.81 -4.00 -14.58
N LEU A 11 17.93 -4.35 -15.24
CA LEU A 11 19.28 -4.34 -14.65
C LEU A 11 19.86 -2.93 -14.43
N ARG A 12 19.34 -1.88 -15.10
CA ARG A 12 19.88 -0.51 -15.00
C ARG A 12 19.14 0.40 -14.02
N ALA A 13 17.89 0.11 -13.68
CA ALA A 13 17.06 0.99 -12.85
C ALA A 13 17.28 0.84 -11.33
N GLY A 14 17.92 -0.25 -10.88
CA GLY A 14 17.90 -0.66 -9.46
C GLY A 14 18.90 0.03 -8.52
N VAL A 15 19.92 0.71 -9.03
CA VAL A 15 20.94 1.35 -8.17
C VAL A 15 21.54 2.54 -8.91
N VAL A 16 20.98 3.73 -8.76
CA VAL A 16 21.66 4.97 -9.14
C VAL A 16 21.58 5.94 -7.97
N SER A 17 22.74 6.22 -7.38
CA SER A 17 22.96 7.34 -6.47
C SER A 17 22.50 8.63 -7.15
N ALA A 18 21.58 9.35 -6.50
CA ALA A 18 21.04 10.61 -7.00
C ALA A 18 22.18 11.64 -7.14
N ALA A 19 22.73 11.76 -8.35
CA ALA A 19 23.49 12.95 -8.73
C ALA A 19 22.53 14.14 -8.69
N ASN A 20 23.00 15.28 -8.14
CA ASN A 20 22.28 16.56 -8.03
C ASN A 20 21.81 17.08 -9.40
N VAL A 21 20.71 16.54 -9.92
CA VAL A 21 19.91 17.13 -10.97
C VAL A 21 18.86 17.98 -10.27
N ALA A 22 18.78 19.27 -10.60
CA ALA A 22 17.73 20.14 -10.11
C ALA A 22 16.38 19.55 -10.52
N LEU A 23 15.61 19.08 -9.54
CA LEU A 23 14.30 18.49 -9.80
C LEU A 23 13.35 19.58 -10.35
N PRO A 24 12.42 19.23 -11.25
CA PRO A 24 11.45 20.20 -11.78
C PRO A 24 10.59 20.79 -10.65
N PRO A 25 9.94 21.96 -10.84
CA PRO A 25 9.08 22.56 -9.82
C PRO A 25 7.89 21.65 -9.43
N ASN A 26 7.30 21.85 -8.25
CA ASN A 26 6.12 21.10 -7.82
C ASN A 26 4.94 21.39 -8.78
N PRO A 27 4.29 20.35 -9.34
CA PRO A 27 3.24 20.54 -10.32
C PRO A 27 1.92 21.06 -9.71
N ALA A 28 1.64 20.86 -8.44
CA ALA A 28 0.46 21.46 -7.79
C ALA A 28 0.68 22.93 -7.40
N CYS A 29 1.79 23.23 -6.71
CA CYS A 29 2.04 24.58 -6.21
C CYS A 29 3.52 24.87 -6.02
N VAL A 30 3.97 26.03 -6.51
CA VAL A 30 5.29 26.59 -6.22
C VAL A 30 5.08 27.81 -5.33
N ALA A 31 5.25 27.65 -4.02
CA ALA A 31 5.11 28.75 -3.08
C ALA A 31 6.18 29.83 -3.35
N GLY A 32 5.75 31.07 -3.59
CA GLY A 32 6.66 32.22 -3.63
C GLY A 32 7.19 32.58 -2.22
N PRO A 33 8.23 33.45 -2.12
CA PRO A 33 8.74 33.88 -0.83
C PRO A 33 7.63 34.50 0.05
N GLY A 34 7.32 33.86 1.17
CA GLY A 34 6.28 34.30 2.12
C GLY A 34 4.84 33.87 1.79
N GLN A 35 4.63 33.08 0.72
CA GLN A 35 3.32 32.48 0.41
C GLN A 35 3.24 31.05 0.96
N GLN A 36 2.06 30.65 1.43
CA GLN A 36 1.75 29.27 1.78
C GLN A 36 0.66 28.76 0.82
N CYS A 37 0.85 27.59 0.24
CA CYS A 37 -0.20 26.91 -0.52
C CYS A 37 -1.23 26.39 0.49
N ALA A 38 -2.39 27.06 0.53
CA ALA A 38 -3.41 26.83 1.53
C ALA A 38 -4.78 26.85 0.83
N HIS A 39 -5.32 25.66 0.60
CA HIS A 39 -6.50 25.45 -0.22
C HIS A 39 -7.78 25.36 0.63
N ALA A 40 -8.86 26.00 0.17
CA ALA A 40 -10.10 26.18 0.95
C ALA A 40 -10.92 24.89 1.20
N LEU A 41 -10.53 23.77 0.58
CA LEU A 41 -11.16 22.45 0.70
C LEU A 41 -10.34 21.46 1.53
N VAL A 42 -9.18 21.89 2.03
CA VAL A 42 -8.28 20.99 2.76
C VAL A 42 -8.74 20.80 4.19
N ASP A 43 -8.85 19.55 4.61
CA ASP A 43 -9.04 19.20 6.02
C ASP A 43 -7.70 19.29 6.76
N ARG A 44 -7.40 20.50 7.25
CA ARG A 44 -6.16 20.79 8.00
C ARG A 44 -6.05 20.00 9.29
N GLU A 45 -7.17 19.76 9.97
CA GLU A 45 -7.16 19.02 11.22
C GLU A 45 -6.82 17.55 10.95
N LEU A 46 -7.45 16.93 9.95
CA LEU A 46 -7.09 15.57 9.55
C LEU A 46 -5.65 15.49 9.04
N ASN A 47 -5.15 16.47 8.29
CA ASN A 47 -3.73 16.52 7.89
C ASN A 47 -2.78 16.51 9.10
N GLN A 48 -3.05 17.34 10.10
CA GLN A 48 -2.25 17.37 11.33
C GLN A 48 -2.29 16.01 12.05
N ARG A 49 -3.46 15.37 12.16
CA ARG A 49 -3.60 14.05 12.79
C ARG A 49 -2.88 12.94 12.02
N LEU A 50 -2.98 12.95 10.69
CA LEU A 50 -2.26 12.02 9.81
C LEU A 50 -0.75 12.23 9.87
N TYR A 51 -0.29 13.47 10.03
CA TYR A 51 1.13 13.77 10.23
C TYR A 51 1.63 13.21 11.55
N GLU A 52 0.91 13.43 12.65
CA GLU A 52 1.24 12.84 13.94
C GLU A 52 1.25 11.31 13.90
N TYR A 53 0.29 10.70 13.19
CA TYR A 53 0.28 9.25 12.93
C TYR A 53 1.52 8.79 12.15
N GLU A 54 1.85 9.44 11.03
CA GLU A 54 3.05 9.14 10.25
C GLU A 54 4.31 9.21 11.11
N GLN A 55 4.46 10.26 11.91
CA GLN A 55 5.62 10.41 12.80
C GLN A 55 5.68 9.28 13.85
N ARG A 56 4.57 9.00 14.55
CA ARG A 56 4.52 7.91 15.55
C ARG A 56 4.92 6.57 14.94
N VAL A 57 4.34 6.21 13.80
CA VAL A 57 4.61 4.92 13.13
C VAL A 57 6.04 4.86 12.58
N ARG A 58 6.56 5.95 11.99
CA ARG A 58 7.96 5.98 11.51
C ARG A 58 8.95 5.89 12.66
N GLU A 59 8.66 6.52 13.78
CA GLU A 59 9.51 6.53 14.96
C GLU A 59 9.67 5.14 15.58
N ARG A 60 8.59 4.34 15.65
CA ARG A 60 8.61 2.93 16.11
C ARG A 60 9.68 2.07 15.41
N PHE A 61 10.07 2.42 14.17
CA PHE A 61 11.05 1.67 13.41
C PHE A 61 12.40 2.38 13.29
N THR A 62 12.41 3.71 13.23
CA THR A 62 13.66 4.48 13.08
C THR A 62 14.54 4.34 14.33
N ARG A 63 13.93 4.19 15.52
CA ARG A 63 14.65 3.96 16.78
C ARG A 63 15.37 2.61 16.85
N ILE A 64 15.02 1.64 16.02
CA ILE A 64 15.62 0.30 16.02
C ILE A 64 17.12 0.40 15.75
N LEU A 65 17.51 1.02 14.64
CA LEU A 65 18.93 1.07 14.23
C LEU A 65 19.79 1.83 15.25
N GLU A 66 19.30 2.95 15.78
CA GLU A 66 20.04 3.70 16.80
C GLU A 66 20.20 2.90 18.10
N THR A 67 19.15 2.18 18.51
CA THR A 67 19.22 1.30 19.67
C THR A 67 20.25 0.17 19.46
N LEU A 68 20.22 -0.50 18.30
CA LEU A 68 21.16 -1.57 17.99
C LEU A 68 22.62 -1.09 17.90
N LYS A 69 22.87 0.12 17.41
CA LYS A 69 24.21 0.74 17.42
C LYS A 69 24.72 0.91 18.84
N VAL A 70 23.88 1.43 19.73
CA VAL A 70 24.22 1.62 21.15
C VAL A 70 24.48 0.28 21.82
N LEU A 71 23.63 -0.74 21.62
CA LEU A 71 23.87 -2.09 22.12
C LEU A 71 25.20 -2.67 21.65
N SER A 72 25.53 -2.51 20.36
CA SER A 72 26.80 -2.98 19.80
C SER A 72 28.03 -2.38 20.48
N SER A 73 27.96 -1.15 20.99
CA SER A 73 29.06 -0.52 21.72
C SER A 73 29.22 -1.03 23.16
N MET A 74 28.18 -1.62 23.75
CA MET A 74 28.14 -2.02 25.16
C MET A 74 28.37 -3.53 25.37
N ARG A 75 28.51 -4.31 24.30
CA ARG A 75 28.53 -5.79 24.31
C ARG A 75 29.58 -6.47 25.22
N HIS A 76 30.63 -5.75 25.64
CA HIS A 76 31.69 -6.30 26.49
C HIS A 76 31.53 -5.94 27.98
N GLN A 77 30.43 -5.29 28.36
CA GLN A 77 30.15 -4.97 29.76
C GLN A 77 29.62 -6.19 30.50
N SER A 78 30.00 -6.36 31.77
CA SER A 78 29.61 -7.52 32.59
C SER A 78 28.11 -7.59 32.88
N ASP A 79 27.40 -6.47 32.80
CA ASP A 79 25.95 -6.32 33.00
C ASP A 79 25.22 -6.05 31.67
N PHE A 80 25.83 -6.43 30.54
CA PHE A 80 25.32 -6.12 29.20
C PHE A 80 23.86 -6.55 28.99
N VAL A 81 23.50 -7.79 29.34
CA VAL A 81 22.13 -8.32 29.12
C VAL A 81 21.08 -7.44 29.83
N ALA A 82 21.30 -7.15 31.11
CA ALA A 82 20.38 -6.32 31.90
C ALA A 82 20.26 -4.90 31.33
N LYS A 83 21.39 -4.28 30.94
CA LYS A 83 21.40 -2.96 30.29
C LYS A 83 20.71 -2.98 28.93
N ALA A 84 20.91 -4.04 28.16
CA ALA A 84 20.29 -4.20 26.84
C ALA A 84 18.77 -4.30 26.95
N GLN A 85 18.28 -5.09 27.90
CA GLN A 85 16.84 -5.20 28.18
C GLN A 85 16.24 -3.87 28.67
N GLN A 86 16.93 -3.16 29.58
CA GLN A 86 16.48 -1.85 30.04
C GLN A 86 16.43 -0.83 28.90
N LEU A 87 17.44 -0.80 28.04
CA LEU A 87 17.49 0.10 26.89
C LEU A 87 16.37 -0.22 25.89
N ALA A 88 16.16 -1.49 25.57
CA ALA A 88 15.11 -1.92 24.65
C ALA A 88 13.71 -1.56 25.18
N SER A 89 13.43 -1.84 26.45
CA SER A 89 12.18 -1.48 27.10
C SER A 89 11.93 0.04 27.05
N MET A 90 12.96 0.85 27.33
CA MET A 90 12.84 2.31 27.31
C MET A 90 12.67 2.90 25.89
N GLN A 91 13.44 2.41 24.91
CA GLN A 91 13.50 3.02 23.58
C GLN A 91 12.48 2.44 22.60
N LEU A 92 12.23 1.14 22.70
CA LEU A 92 11.43 0.36 21.75
C LEU A 92 10.09 -0.09 22.36
N GLY A 93 9.99 -0.20 23.68
CA GLY A 93 8.76 -0.59 24.39
C GLY A 93 8.57 -2.10 24.56
N TYR A 94 9.55 -2.92 24.19
CA TYR A 94 9.52 -4.37 24.31
C TYR A 94 10.90 -4.93 24.68
N ALA A 95 10.91 -6.16 25.21
CA ALA A 95 12.14 -6.88 25.55
C ALA A 95 12.80 -7.47 24.29
N LEU A 96 14.11 -7.74 24.37
CA LEU A 96 14.85 -8.48 23.34
C LEU A 96 14.93 -9.98 23.71
N PRO A 97 15.19 -10.89 22.76
CA PRO A 97 15.37 -12.29 23.09
C PRO A 97 16.69 -12.52 23.84
N ASP A 98 16.63 -13.14 25.03
CA ASP A 98 17.81 -13.34 25.88
C ASP A 98 18.90 -14.15 25.17
N HIS A 99 18.53 -15.18 24.40
CA HIS A 99 19.47 -16.00 23.64
C HIS A 99 20.25 -15.22 22.56
N LEU A 100 19.78 -14.05 22.12
CA LEU A 100 20.52 -13.17 21.21
C LEU A 100 21.47 -12.21 21.96
N LEU A 101 21.42 -12.17 23.29
CA LEU A 101 22.20 -11.27 24.13
C LEU A 101 23.26 -12.00 24.97
N GLU A 102 22.96 -13.21 25.48
CA GLU A 102 23.80 -13.92 26.45
C GLU A 102 25.22 -14.23 25.94
N ASP A 103 25.33 -14.72 24.70
CA ASP A 103 26.62 -15.12 24.10
C ASP A 103 27.29 -13.99 23.29
N ALA A 104 26.75 -12.77 23.35
CA ALA A 104 27.19 -11.63 22.56
C ALA A 104 28.66 -11.22 22.81
N TRP A 105 29.20 -11.57 23.98
CA TRP A 105 30.59 -11.28 24.34
C TRP A 105 31.60 -12.18 23.62
N ILE A 106 31.19 -13.39 23.20
CA ILE A 106 32.03 -14.37 22.47
C ILE A 106 31.86 -14.18 20.96
N ALA A 107 30.63 -14.30 20.47
CA ALA A 107 30.32 -14.37 19.05
C ALA A 107 30.08 -12.98 18.42
N GLY A 108 29.95 -11.94 19.26
CA GLY A 108 29.38 -10.66 18.85
C GLY A 108 27.85 -10.69 18.88
N LEU A 109 27.22 -9.52 18.71
CA LEU A 109 25.76 -9.45 18.58
C LEU A 109 25.32 -9.84 17.18
N ASP A 110 24.33 -10.71 17.08
CA ASP A 110 23.61 -10.93 15.82
C ASP A 110 22.68 -9.74 15.54
N LEU A 111 23.27 -8.68 15.00
CA LEU A 111 22.55 -7.46 14.64
C LEU A 111 21.50 -7.71 13.55
N ARG A 112 21.64 -8.77 12.73
CA ARG A 112 20.68 -9.09 11.68
C ARG A 112 19.42 -9.70 12.28
N ALA A 113 19.59 -10.68 13.17
CA ALA A 113 18.48 -11.29 13.89
C ALA A 113 17.77 -10.27 14.80
N LEU A 114 18.54 -9.47 15.56
CA LEU A 114 17.98 -8.42 16.40
C LEU A 114 17.22 -7.36 15.60
N HIS A 115 17.76 -6.93 14.45
CA HIS A 115 17.07 -5.99 13.56
C HIS A 115 15.75 -6.56 13.05
N ALA A 116 15.74 -7.82 12.59
CA ALA A 116 14.52 -8.46 12.12
C ALA A 116 13.50 -8.61 13.25
N TYR A 117 13.92 -9.09 14.42
CA TYR A 117 13.06 -9.22 15.61
C TYR A 117 12.41 -7.88 15.99
N CYS A 118 13.21 -6.83 16.16
CA CYS A 118 12.68 -5.50 16.49
C CYS A 118 11.76 -4.96 15.38
N THR A 119 12.05 -5.25 14.11
CA THR A 119 11.17 -4.85 13.01
C THR A 119 9.79 -5.51 13.12
N PHE A 120 9.73 -6.80 13.45
CA PHE A 120 8.47 -7.51 13.66
C PHE A 120 7.76 -7.04 14.93
N GLN A 121 8.47 -6.83 16.04
CA GLN A 121 7.84 -6.33 17.27
C GLN A 121 7.30 -4.89 17.10
N SER A 122 8.01 -4.03 16.39
CA SER A 122 7.50 -2.70 16.04
C SER A 122 6.30 -2.76 15.09
N PHE A 123 6.22 -3.79 14.23
CA PHE A 123 5.01 -4.07 13.45
C PHE A 123 3.84 -4.50 14.36
N HIS A 124 4.06 -5.44 15.28
CA HIS A 124 3.05 -5.90 16.22
C HIS A 124 2.51 -4.74 17.08
N ALA A 125 3.41 -3.86 17.56
CA ALA A 125 3.02 -2.64 18.26
C ALA A 125 2.14 -1.71 17.40
N CYS A 126 2.33 -1.66 16.09
CA CYS A 126 1.42 -0.91 15.20
C CYS A 126 0.02 -1.56 15.14
N VAL A 127 -0.04 -2.89 15.10
CA VAL A 127 -1.31 -3.63 15.08
C VAL A 127 -2.09 -3.40 16.38
N GLU A 128 -1.42 -3.53 17.54
CA GLU A 128 -2.06 -3.30 18.85
C GLU A 128 -2.59 -1.88 19.03
N ASN A 129 -1.93 -0.89 18.41
CA ASN A 129 -2.32 0.51 18.51
C ASN A 129 -3.20 0.99 17.33
N ALA A 130 -3.55 0.10 16.39
CA ALA A 130 -4.22 0.49 15.14
C ALA A 130 -5.56 1.19 15.37
N GLU A 131 -6.34 0.76 16.36
CA GLU A 131 -7.60 1.42 16.69
C GLU A 131 -7.39 2.89 17.08
N SER A 132 -6.47 3.17 18.01
CA SER A 132 -6.18 4.54 18.42
C SER A 132 -5.54 5.35 17.29
N ASP A 133 -4.61 4.74 16.56
CA ASP A 133 -3.87 5.40 15.49
C ASP A 133 -4.77 5.80 14.31
N GLN A 134 -5.83 5.03 14.03
CA GLN A 134 -6.76 5.26 12.91
C GLN A 134 -8.05 6.00 13.31
N GLN A 135 -8.22 6.36 14.58
CA GLN A 135 -9.45 6.96 15.09
C GLN A 135 -9.84 8.25 14.33
N ALA A 136 -8.90 9.19 14.19
CA ALA A 136 -9.16 10.48 13.54
C ALA A 136 -9.60 10.32 12.08
N LEU A 137 -9.07 9.30 11.39
CA LEU A 137 -9.47 8.99 10.02
C LEU A 137 -10.90 8.44 9.96
N ARG A 138 -11.29 7.56 10.88
CA ARG A 138 -12.68 7.05 10.97
C ARG A 138 -13.69 8.16 11.27
N GLU A 139 -13.33 9.12 12.12
CA GLU A 139 -14.21 10.23 12.51
C GLU A 139 -14.41 11.27 11.41
N ARG A 140 -13.48 11.37 10.43
CA ARG A 140 -13.43 12.46 9.45
C ARG A 140 -13.38 12.00 7.99
N SER A 141 -13.45 10.71 7.73
CA SER A 141 -13.41 10.14 6.38
C SER A 141 -14.60 10.63 5.56
N LEU A 142 -14.34 11.39 4.49
CA LEU A 142 -15.38 11.85 3.56
C LEU A 142 -16.01 10.69 2.77
N LEU A 143 -15.21 9.68 2.47
CA LEU A 143 -15.57 8.51 1.68
C LEU A 143 -15.90 7.34 2.61
N ASP A 144 -16.84 7.56 3.53
CA ASP A 144 -17.29 6.55 4.48
C ASP A 144 -18.19 5.48 3.79
N PRO A 145 -18.53 4.37 4.48
CA PRO A 145 -19.38 3.33 3.90
C PRO A 145 -20.75 3.83 3.44
N ASP A 146 -21.32 4.85 4.08
CA ASP A 146 -22.66 5.36 3.77
C ASP A 146 -22.63 6.19 2.48
N PHE A 147 -21.58 7.01 2.31
CA PHE A 147 -21.28 7.70 1.07
C PHE A 147 -21.05 6.71 -0.10
N ILE A 148 -20.24 5.67 0.12
CA ILE A 148 -19.96 4.64 -0.89
C ILE A 148 -21.27 3.96 -1.35
N ARG A 149 -22.16 3.62 -0.40
CA ARG A 149 -23.48 3.08 -0.73
C ARG A 149 -24.38 4.09 -1.42
N GLY A 150 -24.34 5.35 -1.02
CA GLY A 150 -25.05 6.46 -1.69
C GLY A 150 -24.60 6.67 -3.14
N CYS A 151 -23.35 6.34 -3.47
CA CYS A 151 -22.82 6.31 -4.83
C CYS A 151 -23.24 5.06 -5.62
N GLY A 152 -24.00 4.15 -5.01
CA GLY A 152 -24.45 2.91 -5.65
C GLY A 152 -23.44 1.78 -5.59
N PHE A 153 -22.48 1.80 -4.64
CA PHE A 153 -21.51 0.72 -4.49
C PHE A 153 -21.67 -0.02 -3.16
N HIS A 154 -21.72 -1.36 -3.21
CA HIS A 154 -21.64 -2.17 -1.98
C HIS A 154 -20.22 -2.62 -1.67
N THR A 155 -19.30 -2.55 -2.63
CA THR A 155 -17.90 -2.91 -2.47
C THR A 155 -17.03 -2.06 -3.39
N VAL A 156 -15.91 -1.58 -2.85
CA VAL A 156 -14.84 -0.88 -3.57
C VAL A 156 -13.58 -1.71 -3.39
N ASP A 157 -13.22 -2.46 -4.42
CA ASP A 157 -12.01 -3.28 -4.43
C ASP A 157 -10.90 -2.61 -5.21
N ILE A 158 -9.77 -2.40 -4.54
CA ILE A 158 -8.68 -1.56 -5.01
C ILE A 158 -7.43 -2.42 -5.22
N SER A 159 -6.90 -2.40 -6.44
CA SER A 159 -5.67 -3.09 -6.80
C SER A 159 -4.56 -2.12 -7.23
N PRO A 160 -3.73 -1.64 -6.29
CA PRO A 160 -2.56 -0.84 -6.60
C PRO A 160 -1.36 -1.67 -7.05
N CYS A 161 -0.34 -0.98 -7.54
CA CYS A 161 1.01 -1.54 -7.61
C CYS A 161 1.51 -1.94 -6.21
N ALA A 162 2.26 -3.05 -6.13
CA ALA A 162 2.99 -3.51 -4.95
C ALA A 162 4.02 -2.52 -4.37
N ASP A 163 4.32 -1.43 -5.09
CA ASP A 163 5.26 -0.38 -4.69
C ASP A 163 4.92 0.17 -3.30
N GLY A 164 5.90 0.19 -2.39
CA GLY A 164 5.73 0.63 -1.01
C GLY A 164 5.20 2.06 -0.89
N ARG A 165 5.39 2.90 -1.91
CA ARG A 165 4.87 4.27 -1.94
C ARG A 165 3.34 4.32 -2.00
N LEU A 166 2.68 3.28 -2.49
CA LEU A 166 1.22 3.20 -2.54
C LEU A 166 0.58 2.61 -1.28
N GLN A 167 1.34 2.30 -0.24
CA GLN A 167 0.78 1.71 0.98
C GLN A 167 -0.05 2.67 1.84
N GLY A 168 0.13 3.97 1.63
CA GLY A 168 -0.74 4.99 2.20
C GLY A 168 -1.99 5.28 1.34
N LEU A 169 -2.26 4.50 0.28
CA LEU A 169 -3.29 4.83 -0.72
C LEU A 169 -4.67 5.10 -0.09
N VAL A 170 -5.16 4.19 0.73
CA VAL A 170 -6.49 4.31 1.36
C VAL A 170 -6.53 5.46 2.38
N PRO A 171 -5.68 5.48 3.43
CA PRO A 171 -5.77 6.48 4.49
C PRO A 171 -5.28 7.88 4.11
N PHE A 172 -4.27 7.99 3.24
CA PHE A 172 -3.67 9.28 2.87
C PHE A 172 -4.15 9.76 1.50
N ILE A 173 -4.02 8.95 0.45
CA ILE A 173 -4.28 9.43 -0.92
C ILE A 173 -5.78 9.57 -1.20
N PHE A 174 -6.57 8.58 -0.76
CA PHE A 174 -8.03 8.55 -0.94
C PHE A 174 -8.81 9.08 0.27
N ARG A 175 -8.16 9.24 1.43
CA ARG A 175 -8.80 9.69 2.69
C ARG A 175 -10.00 8.84 3.10
N MET A 176 -9.89 7.54 2.86
CA MET A 176 -10.85 6.53 3.29
C MET A 176 -10.36 5.88 4.58
N ALA A 177 -11.24 5.66 5.54
CA ALA A 177 -10.95 4.80 6.69
C ALA A 177 -11.09 3.32 6.32
N PRO A 178 -10.26 2.41 6.90
CA PRO A 178 -10.47 0.97 6.75
C PRO A 178 -11.88 0.56 7.19
N ASN A 179 -12.60 -0.15 6.33
CA ASN A 179 -13.97 -0.58 6.57
C ASN A 179 -14.33 -1.81 5.72
N SER A 180 -15.48 -2.43 5.98
CA SER A 180 -15.91 -3.68 5.32
C SER A 180 -16.40 -3.55 3.87
N ALA A 181 -16.55 -2.31 3.37
CA ALA A 181 -16.89 -2.04 1.98
C ALA A 181 -15.64 -1.83 1.12
N VAL A 182 -14.46 -1.59 1.70
CA VAL A 182 -13.21 -1.32 0.97
C VAL A 182 -12.23 -2.48 1.14
N THR A 183 -11.78 -3.06 0.02
CA THR A 183 -10.74 -4.10 0.00
C THR A 183 -9.53 -3.61 -0.79
N VAL A 184 -8.34 -4.07 -0.40
CA VAL A 184 -7.08 -3.71 -1.07
C VAL A 184 -6.24 -4.95 -1.31
N LYS A 185 -5.87 -5.20 -2.57
CA LYS A 185 -4.94 -6.27 -2.97
C LYS A 185 -3.94 -5.70 -3.98
N ALA A 186 -2.69 -5.48 -3.56
CA ALA A 186 -1.67 -4.93 -4.45
C ALA A 186 -0.86 -6.00 -5.18
N TYR A 187 -0.49 -5.71 -6.43
CA TYR A 187 0.24 -6.61 -7.32
C TYR A 187 1.32 -5.83 -8.04
N ALA A 188 2.49 -6.42 -8.36
CA ALA A 188 3.51 -5.71 -9.12
C ALA A 188 2.94 -5.18 -10.44
N GLY A 189 3.04 -3.86 -10.63
CA GLY A 189 2.51 -3.20 -11.82
C GLY A 189 0.99 -3.13 -11.92
N ALA A 190 0.26 -3.32 -10.80
CA ALA A 190 -1.21 -3.41 -10.77
C ALA A 190 -1.76 -4.54 -11.66
N LEU A 191 -0.96 -5.59 -11.86
CA LEU A 191 -1.33 -6.77 -12.64
C LEU A 191 -2.08 -7.79 -11.76
N PHE A 192 -3.27 -7.40 -11.30
CA PHE A 192 -4.09 -8.26 -10.46
C PHE A 192 -4.53 -9.55 -11.18
N ASP A 193 -4.74 -10.59 -10.39
CA ASP A 193 -5.15 -11.91 -10.86
C ASP A 193 -6.65 -11.92 -11.16
N ILE A 194 -7.01 -12.22 -12.40
CA ILE A 194 -8.38 -12.07 -12.91
C ILE A 194 -9.30 -13.13 -12.30
N GLU A 195 -8.80 -14.35 -12.16
CA GLU A 195 -9.52 -15.50 -11.63
C GLU A 195 -9.76 -15.34 -10.13
N SER A 196 -8.77 -14.88 -9.37
CA SER A 196 -8.93 -14.52 -7.96
C SER A 196 -9.92 -13.36 -7.78
N ASP A 197 -9.87 -12.35 -8.65
CA ASP A 197 -10.81 -11.23 -8.62
C ASP A 197 -12.24 -11.63 -8.99
N ILE A 198 -12.44 -12.58 -9.91
CA ILE A 198 -13.76 -13.19 -10.16
C ILE A 198 -14.27 -13.89 -8.90
N ALA A 199 -13.42 -14.62 -8.19
CA ALA A 199 -13.81 -15.30 -6.96
C ALA A 199 -14.26 -14.30 -5.87
N ASP A 200 -13.52 -13.21 -5.71
CA ASP A 200 -13.87 -12.16 -4.75
C ASP A 200 -15.15 -11.42 -5.14
N TRP A 201 -15.31 -11.06 -6.41
CA TRP A 201 -16.56 -10.50 -6.93
C TRP A 201 -17.75 -11.45 -6.66
N THR A 202 -17.60 -12.73 -6.99
CA THR A 202 -18.64 -13.75 -6.80
C THR A 202 -19.02 -13.89 -5.33
N HIS A 203 -18.03 -13.88 -4.44
CA HIS A 203 -18.26 -13.95 -3.00
C HIS A 203 -19.04 -12.73 -2.50
N ARG A 204 -18.68 -11.53 -2.95
CA ARG A 204 -19.36 -10.29 -2.55
C ARG A 204 -20.78 -10.19 -3.12
N GLU A 205 -21.00 -10.65 -4.35
CA GLU A 205 -22.34 -10.76 -4.94
C GLU A 205 -23.21 -11.76 -4.19
N LEU A 206 -22.66 -12.91 -3.79
CA LEU A 206 -23.40 -13.88 -2.99
C LEU A 206 -23.82 -13.28 -1.64
N LEU A 207 -22.91 -12.56 -0.97
CA LEU A 207 -23.24 -11.84 0.26
C LEU A 207 -24.30 -10.77 0.03
N ARG A 208 -24.26 -10.05 -1.11
CA ARG A 208 -25.29 -9.07 -1.46
C ARG A 208 -26.67 -9.73 -1.61
N LEU A 209 -26.73 -10.82 -2.36
CA LEU A 209 -27.96 -11.58 -2.62
C LEU A 209 -28.51 -12.29 -1.39
N SER A 210 -27.67 -12.61 -0.41
CA SER A 210 -28.05 -13.28 0.83
C SER A 210 -28.30 -12.33 2.00
N ASP A 211 -28.36 -11.01 1.77
CA ASP A 211 -28.41 -9.97 2.81
C ASP A 211 -27.28 -10.10 3.86
N GLY A 212 -26.12 -10.63 3.44
CA GLY A 212 -24.92 -10.78 4.25
C GLY A 212 -24.03 -9.53 4.30
N LEU A 213 -24.36 -8.50 3.50
CA LEU A 213 -23.71 -7.19 3.52
C LEU A 213 -24.41 -6.21 4.48
N ALA A 214 -23.83 -5.03 4.67
CA ALA A 214 -24.44 -3.98 5.48
C ALA A 214 -25.83 -3.58 4.91
N PRO A 215 -26.80 -3.19 5.77
CA PRO A 215 -28.11 -2.75 5.31
C PRO A 215 -28.04 -1.66 4.24
N GLY A 216 -28.89 -1.77 3.21
CA GLY A 216 -28.91 -0.85 2.07
C GLY A 216 -27.90 -1.18 0.95
N SER A 217 -27.20 -2.31 1.03
CA SER A 217 -26.24 -2.75 0.00
C SER A 217 -26.88 -3.51 -1.18
N ALA A 218 -28.18 -3.84 -1.10
CA ALA A 218 -28.83 -4.76 -2.04
C ALA A 218 -28.87 -4.23 -3.49
N GLU A 219 -28.99 -2.91 -3.66
CA GLU A 219 -29.11 -2.23 -4.97
C GLU A 219 -27.77 -1.70 -5.49
N GLY A 220 -26.70 -1.81 -4.72
CA GLY A 220 -25.38 -1.37 -5.15
C GLY A 220 -24.74 -2.33 -6.14
N ASN A 221 -23.71 -1.85 -6.84
CA ASN A 221 -22.81 -2.65 -7.66
C ASN A 221 -21.42 -2.78 -7.02
N TYR A 222 -20.61 -3.69 -7.57
CA TYR A 222 -19.21 -3.86 -7.21
C TYR A 222 -18.36 -2.89 -8.03
N LEU A 223 -17.48 -2.14 -7.37
CA LEU A 223 -16.52 -1.24 -8.03
C LEU A 223 -15.10 -1.83 -7.93
N LYS A 224 -14.49 -2.13 -9.09
CA LYS A 224 -13.07 -2.48 -9.19
C LYS A 224 -12.23 -1.25 -9.57
N ILE A 225 -11.20 -0.95 -8.79
CA ILE A 225 -10.28 0.15 -9.05
C ILE A 225 -8.87 -0.40 -9.29
N ALA A 226 -8.26 -0.10 -10.44
CA ALA A 226 -6.84 -0.38 -10.67
C ALA A 226 -6.02 0.91 -10.47
N VAL A 227 -4.90 0.81 -9.75
CA VAL A 227 -4.07 1.99 -9.44
C VAL A 227 -2.64 1.82 -9.96
N TYR A 228 -2.34 2.47 -11.08
CA TYR A 228 -0.97 2.60 -11.58
C TYR A 228 -0.28 3.80 -10.92
N HIS A 229 1.04 3.90 -11.08
CA HIS A 229 1.79 5.03 -10.55
C HIS A 229 2.93 5.46 -11.44
N PHE A 230 3.34 6.71 -11.27
CA PHE A 230 4.42 7.37 -11.98
C PHE A 230 5.14 8.35 -11.04
N SER A 231 6.20 8.98 -11.55
CA SER A 231 6.94 10.04 -10.86
C SER A 231 7.12 11.19 -11.83
N THR A 232 6.57 12.37 -11.52
CA THR A 232 6.69 13.54 -12.41
C THR A 232 8.10 14.13 -12.42
N SER A 233 8.86 14.01 -11.34
CA SER A 233 10.22 14.54 -11.25
C SER A 233 11.28 13.63 -11.85
N ASN A 234 11.03 12.32 -11.93
CA ASN A 234 11.95 11.37 -12.55
C ASN A 234 11.23 10.21 -13.27
N PRO A 235 10.51 10.47 -14.39
CA PRO A 235 9.68 9.48 -15.07
C PRO A 235 10.46 8.26 -15.56
N GLY A 236 11.72 8.44 -16.00
CA GLY A 236 12.53 7.36 -16.57
C GLY A 236 13.16 6.41 -15.56
N HIS A 237 13.10 6.70 -14.26
CA HIS A 237 13.77 5.89 -13.24
C HIS A 237 12.95 5.63 -11.96
N GLN A 238 11.98 6.50 -11.64
CA GLN A 238 11.21 6.42 -10.38
C GLN A 238 9.71 6.17 -10.61
N GLY A 239 9.33 5.78 -11.83
CA GLY A 239 8.00 5.25 -12.14
C GLY A 239 7.85 3.77 -11.75
N CYS A 240 6.90 3.07 -12.35
CA CYS A 240 6.64 1.67 -12.03
C CYS A 240 7.76 0.73 -12.52
N ALA A 241 8.50 0.11 -11.61
CA ALA A 241 9.61 -0.80 -11.94
C ALA A 241 9.16 -2.05 -12.72
N ALA A 242 7.95 -2.56 -12.47
CA ALA A 242 7.37 -3.70 -13.19
C ALA A 242 7.20 -3.41 -14.69
N HIS A 243 6.94 -2.14 -15.03
CA HIS A 243 6.75 -1.65 -16.39
C HIS A 243 7.97 -0.88 -16.92
N GLY A 244 9.14 -1.07 -16.30
CA GLY A 244 10.39 -0.45 -16.72
C GLY A 244 10.39 1.08 -16.65
N SER A 245 9.66 1.66 -15.69
CA SER A 245 9.47 3.10 -15.54
C SER A 245 8.88 3.76 -16.80
N ASN A 246 8.00 3.04 -17.51
CA ASN A 246 7.25 3.57 -18.63
C ASN A 246 5.78 3.79 -18.22
N ASP A 247 5.41 5.05 -18.01
CA ASP A 247 4.08 5.45 -17.54
C ASP A 247 2.97 4.94 -18.47
N HIS A 248 3.18 5.02 -19.79
CA HIS A 248 2.21 4.55 -20.78
C HIS A 248 1.95 3.05 -20.66
N GLN A 249 3.02 2.25 -20.53
CA GLN A 249 2.88 0.80 -20.33
C GLN A 249 2.18 0.49 -19.01
N ALA A 250 2.45 1.25 -17.95
CA ALA A 250 1.80 1.06 -16.66
C ALA A 250 0.29 1.38 -16.72
N THR A 251 -0.09 2.48 -17.38
CA THR A 251 -1.49 2.87 -17.57
C THR A 251 -2.26 1.87 -18.43
N GLU A 252 -1.69 1.48 -19.59
CA GLU A 252 -2.34 0.52 -20.49
C GLU A 252 -2.49 -0.85 -19.85
N ALA A 253 -1.46 -1.36 -19.17
CA ALA A 253 -1.52 -2.68 -18.56
C ALA A 253 -2.59 -2.75 -17.45
N ALA A 254 -2.71 -1.71 -16.62
CA ALA A 254 -3.76 -1.62 -15.60
C ALA A 254 -5.17 -1.52 -16.23
N LEU A 255 -5.31 -0.74 -17.31
CA LEU A 255 -6.57 -0.64 -18.06
C LEU A 255 -6.97 -1.98 -18.68
N ASP A 256 -6.03 -2.69 -19.29
CA ASP A 256 -6.31 -3.98 -19.94
C ASP A 256 -6.74 -5.04 -18.91
N ARG A 257 -6.16 -5.04 -17.70
CA ARG A 257 -6.63 -5.91 -16.61
C ARG A 257 -8.07 -5.63 -16.19
N LEU A 258 -8.48 -4.36 -16.08
CA LEU A 258 -9.89 -4.02 -15.82
C LEU A 258 -10.82 -4.53 -16.93
N LYS A 259 -10.42 -4.40 -18.19
CA LYS A 259 -11.19 -4.90 -19.34
C LYS A 259 -11.28 -6.43 -19.36
N GLU A 260 -10.19 -7.12 -19.04
CA GLU A 260 -10.14 -8.58 -18.92
C GLU A 260 -11.12 -9.06 -17.85
N LEU A 261 -11.13 -8.45 -16.67
CA LEU A 261 -12.04 -8.81 -15.58
C LEU A 261 -13.50 -8.63 -15.97
N ARG A 262 -13.86 -7.45 -16.51
CA ARG A 262 -15.22 -7.19 -16.99
C ARG A 262 -15.65 -8.22 -18.03
N SER A 263 -14.81 -8.46 -19.03
CA SER A 263 -15.09 -9.43 -20.09
C SER A 263 -15.26 -10.84 -19.54
N ALA A 264 -14.43 -11.24 -18.57
CA ALA A 264 -14.50 -12.56 -17.97
C ALA A 264 -15.81 -12.75 -17.19
N ILE A 265 -16.20 -11.76 -16.37
CA ILE A 265 -17.45 -11.81 -15.59
C ILE A 265 -18.67 -11.82 -16.51
N ASP A 266 -18.74 -10.94 -17.52
CA ASP A 266 -19.85 -10.92 -18.47
C ASP A 266 -19.98 -12.26 -19.23
N ASN A 267 -18.85 -12.87 -19.62
CA ASN A 267 -18.85 -14.14 -20.35
C ASN A 267 -19.26 -15.34 -19.48
N ILE A 268 -18.93 -15.32 -18.18
CA ILE A 268 -19.22 -16.43 -17.26
C ILE A 268 -20.65 -16.33 -16.69
N TYR A 269 -21.06 -15.13 -16.27
CA TYR A 269 -22.29 -14.91 -15.51
C TYR A 269 -23.41 -14.23 -16.31
N GLY A 270 -23.12 -13.76 -17.54
CA GLY A 270 -24.08 -13.14 -18.45
C GLY A 270 -23.82 -11.65 -18.64
N PHE A 271 -24.20 -11.15 -19.81
CA PHE A 271 -23.99 -9.75 -20.18
C PHE A 271 -24.67 -8.78 -19.20
N GLY A 272 -23.91 -7.84 -18.66
CA GLY A 272 -24.37 -6.87 -17.67
C GLY A 272 -24.08 -7.29 -16.22
N ALA A 273 -23.41 -8.42 -16.01
CA ALA A 273 -22.93 -8.83 -14.69
C ALA A 273 -21.61 -8.13 -14.30
N ALA A 274 -20.84 -7.63 -15.27
CA ALA A 274 -19.54 -7.03 -15.01
C ALA A 274 -19.59 -5.89 -13.96
N PRO A 275 -18.57 -5.79 -13.10
CA PRO A 275 -18.46 -4.71 -12.13
C PRO A 275 -18.24 -3.37 -12.82
N ASP A 276 -18.58 -2.29 -12.11
CA ASP A 276 -18.10 -0.96 -12.45
C ASP A 276 -16.58 -0.90 -12.28
N CYS A 277 -15.92 -0.10 -13.11
CA CYS A 277 -14.46 -0.01 -13.12
C CYS A 277 -13.98 1.44 -13.09
N LEU A 278 -12.90 1.69 -12.37
CA LEU A 278 -12.20 2.97 -12.33
C LEU A 278 -10.69 2.75 -12.46
N LEU A 279 -10.02 3.59 -13.26
CA LEU A 279 -8.57 3.59 -13.37
C LEU A 279 -8.02 4.87 -12.74
N ILE A 280 -7.04 4.71 -11.86
CA ILE A 280 -6.40 5.83 -11.18
C ILE A 280 -4.89 5.77 -11.36
N GLY A 281 -4.29 6.90 -11.73
CA GLY A 281 -2.84 7.09 -11.70
C GLY A 281 -2.42 7.87 -10.47
N VAL A 282 -1.32 7.49 -9.81
CA VAL A 282 -0.75 8.24 -8.68
C VAL A 282 0.62 8.80 -9.05
N ASP A 283 0.81 10.11 -8.90
CA ASP A 283 2.13 10.73 -8.89
C ASP A 283 2.78 10.56 -7.52
N THR A 284 3.69 9.59 -7.40
CA THR A 284 4.33 9.21 -6.12
C THR A 284 5.26 10.27 -5.51
N ASP A 285 5.50 11.36 -6.23
CA ASP A 285 6.30 12.49 -5.76
C ASP A 285 5.50 13.42 -4.83
N ILE A 286 4.19 13.57 -5.11
CA ILE A 286 3.30 14.50 -4.41
C ILE A 286 1.94 13.90 -4.02
N ASP A 287 1.75 12.60 -4.26
CA ASP A 287 0.52 11.85 -4.04
C ASP A 287 -0.74 12.42 -4.72
N ALA A 288 -0.55 13.18 -5.80
CA ALA A 288 -1.64 13.62 -6.67
C ALA A 288 -2.17 12.45 -7.51
N ILE A 289 -3.44 12.50 -7.87
CA ILE A 289 -4.12 11.46 -8.63
C ILE A 289 -4.60 11.94 -10.00
N ARG A 290 -4.61 11.01 -10.96
CA ARG A 290 -5.31 11.13 -12.23
C ARG A 290 -6.48 10.15 -12.22
N VAL A 291 -7.70 10.65 -12.23
CA VAL A 291 -8.90 9.80 -12.23
C VAL A 291 -9.44 9.69 -13.64
N HIS A 292 -9.35 8.49 -14.23
CA HIS A 292 -9.83 8.24 -15.58
C HIS A 292 -11.35 8.00 -15.56
N LEU A 293 -12.10 8.80 -16.32
CA LEU A 293 -13.55 8.83 -16.22
C LEU A 293 -14.18 7.73 -17.09
N PRO A 294 -15.03 6.85 -16.54
CA PRO A 294 -15.83 5.96 -17.35
C PRO A 294 -16.85 6.75 -18.17
N ASP A 295 -17.32 6.17 -19.29
CA ASP A 295 -18.51 6.65 -20.00
C ASP A 295 -19.78 5.97 -19.50
N ALA A 296 -20.92 6.15 -20.18
CA ALA A 296 -22.20 5.59 -19.76
C ALA A 296 -22.25 4.05 -19.76
N GLN A 297 -21.33 3.39 -20.47
CA GLN A 297 -21.20 1.93 -20.53
C GLN A 297 -20.04 1.43 -19.63
N GLY A 298 -19.45 2.33 -18.83
CA GLY A 298 -18.33 2.01 -17.94
C GLY A 298 -17.00 1.85 -18.67
N HIS A 299 -16.89 2.19 -19.97
CA HIS A 299 -15.62 2.07 -20.69
C HIS A 299 -14.67 3.18 -20.26
N LEU A 300 -13.43 2.80 -19.99
CA LEU A 300 -12.35 3.69 -19.57
C LEU A 300 -11.45 4.06 -20.76
N ASN A 301 -10.89 5.26 -20.72
CA ASN A 301 -9.97 5.77 -21.74
C ASN A 301 -8.75 6.43 -21.08
N VAL A 302 -7.54 6.08 -21.54
CA VAL A 302 -6.28 6.60 -21.00
C VAL A 302 -6.10 8.11 -21.19
N HIS A 303 -6.80 8.71 -22.14
CA HIS A 303 -6.77 10.15 -22.40
C HIS A 303 -7.92 10.92 -21.74
N ARG A 304 -8.88 10.23 -21.12
CA ARG A 304 -10.03 10.86 -20.44
C ARG A 304 -9.85 10.82 -18.93
N PHE A 305 -9.14 11.80 -18.38
CA PHE A 305 -8.90 11.87 -16.94
C PHE A 305 -8.89 13.31 -16.43
N VAL A 306 -9.17 13.44 -15.14
CA VAL A 306 -8.96 14.68 -14.38
C VAL A 306 -7.70 14.54 -13.53
N ASP A 307 -6.79 15.51 -13.61
CA ASP A 307 -5.55 15.54 -12.82
C ASP A 307 -5.74 16.43 -11.58
N SER A 308 -5.65 15.85 -10.39
CA SER A 308 -5.88 16.59 -9.15
C SER A 308 -4.78 17.61 -8.84
N SER A 309 -3.57 17.47 -9.40
CA SER A 309 -2.52 18.49 -9.26
C SER A 309 -2.87 19.76 -10.03
N GLN A 310 -3.48 19.61 -11.21
CA GLN A 310 -3.98 20.73 -12.01
C GLN A 310 -5.21 21.36 -11.32
N LEU A 311 -6.14 20.55 -10.82
CA LEU A 311 -7.28 21.04 -10.03
C LEU A 311 -6.81 21.86 -8.83
N TYR A 312 -5.91 21.32 -8.01
CA TYR A 312 -5.37 22.02 -6.84
C TYR A 312 -4.84 23.41 -7.21
N ARG A 313 -4.09 23.50 -8.31
CA ARG A 313 -3.52 24.75 -8.80
C ARG A 313 -4.61 25.74 -9.23
N ASP A 314 -5.59 25.26 -10.00
CA ASP A 314 -6.65 26.10 -10.57
C ASP A 314 -7.62 26.61 -9.50
N THR A 315 -7.86 25.82 -8.44
CA THR A 315 -8.79 26.17 -7.36
C THR A 315 -8.12 26.76 -6.11
N LEU A 316 -6.79 26.90 -6.07
CA LEU A 316 -6.03 27.36 -4.90
C LEU A 316 -6.52 28.69 -4.30
N ASN A 317 -6.92 29.64 -5.15
CA ASN A 317 -7.35 30.99 -4.74
C ASN A 317 -8.88 31.15 -4.72
N MET A 318 -9.63 30.06 -4.81
CA MET A 318 -11.10 30.06 -4.75
C MET A 318 -11.59 29.83 -3.33
N ASP A 319 -12.78 30.34 -3.00
CA ASP A 319 -13.50 29.91 -1.81
C ASP A 319 -14.00 28.45 -1.97
N SER A 320 -14.40 27.82 -0.86
CA SER A 320 -14.80 26.42 -0.84
C SER A 320 -15.98 26.10 -1.78
N ALA A 321 -16.97 26.99 -1.90
CA ALA A 321 -18.14 26.73 -2.74
C ALA A 321 -17.76 26.82 -4.23
N THR A 322 -17.01 27.86 -4.59
CA THR A 322 -16.49 28.06 -5.95
C THR A 322 -15.55 26.93 -6.37
N ALA A 323 -14.67 26.48 -5.47
CA ALA A 323 -13.76 25.36 -5.71
C ALA A 323 -14.50 24.05 -5.99
N ARG A 324 -15.54 23.70 -5.20
CA ARG A 324 -16.36 22.51 -5.44
C ARG A 324 -17.10 22.57 -6.78
N GLN A 325 -17.67 23.73 -7.09
CA GLN A 325 -18.32 23.93 -8.38
C GLN A 325 -17.32 23.78 -9.54
N HIS A 326 -16.08 24.24 -9.37
CA HIS A 326 -15.02 24.09 -10.36
C HIS A 326 -14.61 22.62 -10.55
N ILE A 327 -14.47 21.85 -9.48
CA ILE A 327 -14.21 20.40 -9.55
C ILE A 327 -15.31 19.70 -10.33
N ALA A 328 -16.57 19.94 -9.96
CA ALA A 328 -17.73 19.35 -10.64
C ALA A 328 -17.76 19.73 -12.14
N SER A 329 -17.54 21.02 -12.46
CA SER A 329 -17.50 21.50 -13.84
C SER A 329 -16.35 20.89 -14.65
N THR A 330 -15.20 20.66 -14.02
CA THR A 330 -14.04 20.03 -14.68
C THR A 330 -14.31 18.56 -14.97
N VAL A 331 -14.94 17.84 -14.03
CA VAL A 331 -15.40 16.45 -14.27
C VAL A 331 -16.40 16.42 -15.42
N ASP A 332 -17.37 17.35 -15.45
CA ASP A 332 -18.37 17.45 -16.52
C ASP A 332 -17.74 17.75 -17.89
N GLN A 333 -16.83 18.72 -17.96
CA GLN A 333 -16.11 19.01 -19.21
C GLN A 333 -15.27 17.82 -19.67
N THR A 334 -14.66 17.09 -18.74
CA THR A 334 -13.78 15.97 -19.06
C THR A 334 -14.56 14.76 -19.59
N GLN A 335 -15.76 14.49 -19.06
CA GLN A 335 -16.62 13.43 -19.61
C GLN A 335 -17.10 13.73 -21.04
N HIS A 336 -17.22 15.00 -21.39
CA HIS A 336 -17.61 15.45 -22.74
C HIS A 336 -16.43 15.70 -23.69
N MET A 337 -15.22 15.23 -23.37
CA MET A 337 -14.08 15.41 -24.27
C MET A 337 -14.29 14.72 -25.61
N ASP A 338 -13.89 15.40 -26.69
CA ASP A 338 -13.85 14.86 -28.04
C ASP A 338 -12.47 14.28 -28.40
N GLY A 339 -12.33 13.76 -29.61
CA GLY A 339 -11.07 13.25 -30.13
C GLY A 339 -10.61 11.97 -29.42
N TRP A 340 -9.34 11.93 -28.98
CA TRP A 340 -8.75 10.75 -28.35
C TRP A 340 -9.35 10.41 -26.98
N GLY A 341 -9.98 11.38 -26.31
CA GLY A 341 -10.66 11.18 -25.02
C GLY A 341 -12.14 10.81 -25.13
N ARG A 342 -12.69 10.70 -26.35
CA ARG A 342 -14.13 10.51 -26.58
C ARG A 342 -14.68 9.28 -25.85
N GLY A 343 -15.82 9.47 -25.20
CA GLY A 343 -16.64 8.42 -24.58
C GLY A 343 -18.05 8.37 -25.15
N GLU A 344 -18.79 7.33 -24.77
CA GLU A 344 -20.19 7.15 -25.14
C GLU A 344 -21.11 7.58 -23.98
N GLY A 345 -21.60 8.81 -24.03
CA GLY A 345 -22.51 9.35 -23.01
C GLY A 345 -21.83 9.73 -21.69
N GLU A 346 -22.66 10.03 -20.70
CA GLU A 346 -22.24 10.50 -19.37
C GLU A 346 -22.11 9.34 -18.38
N MET A 347 -21.18 9.46 -17.45
CA MET A 347 -21.06 8.47 -16.38
C MET A 347 -22.31 8.47 -15.50
N VAL A 348 -22.63 7.33 -14.89
CA VAL A 348 -23.75 7.23 -13.95
C VAL A 348 -23.56 8.18 -12.77
N ALA A 349 -24.65 8.76 -12.26
CA ALA A 349 -24.60 9.83 -11.26
C ALA A 349 -23.80 9.45 -10.00
N GLY A 350 -23.96 8.22 -9.51
CA GLY A 350 -23.21 7.74 -8.34
C GLY A 350 -21.69 7.67 -8.57
N MET A 351 -21.26 7.21 -9.75
CA MET A 351 -19.84 7.23 -10.14
C MET A 351 -19.30 8.66 -10.23
N ARG A 352 -20.09 9.58 -10.78
CA ARG A 352 -19.73 11.00 -10.84
C ARG A 352 -19.50 11.60 -9.45
N GLU A 353 -20.42 11.36 -8.53
CA GLU A 353 -20.31 11.85 -7.15
C GLU A 353 -19.09 11.23 -6.44
N PHE A 354 -18.85 9.93 -6.63
CA PHE A 354 -17.66 9.26 -6.10
C PHE A 354 -16.36 9.89 -6.60
N VAL A 355 -16.25 10.15 -7.91
CA VAL A 355 -15.07 10.79 -8.51
C VAL A 355 -14.85 12.20 -7.97
N ILE A 356 -15.91 13.02 -7.86
CA ILE A 356 -15.81 14.39 -7.35
C ILE A 356 -15.28 14.40 -5.91
N HIS A 357 -15.84 13.56 -5.04
CA HIS A 357 -15.40 13.51 -3.63
C HIS A 357 -14.01 12.91 -3.48
N LEU A 358 -13.62 11.96 -4.34
CA LEU A 358 -12.26 11.42 -4.38
C LEU A 358 -11.24 12.50 -4.77
N LEU A 359 -11.55 13.33 -5.77
CA LEU A 359 -10.71 14.44 -6.18
C LEU A 359 -10.61 15.51 -5.09
N GLU A 360 -11.73 15.90 -4.47
CA GLU A 360 -11.77 16.85 -3.34
C GLU A 360 -10.92 16.33 -2.16
N ALA A 361 -11.10 15.07 -1.78
CA ALA A 361 -10.34 14.43 -0.71
C ALA A 361 -8.83 14.45 -1.00
N ASN A 362 -8.41 14.16 -2.24
CA ASN A 362 -7.01 14.14 -2.62
C ASN A 362 -6.33 15.52 -2.56
N LEU A 363 -7.06 16.62 -2.68
CA LEU A 363 -6.48 17.97 -2.48
C LEU A 363 -5.87 18.13 -1.08
N SER A 364 -6.46 17.49 -0.07
CA SER A 364 -5.89 17.46 1.28
C SER A 364 -4.56 16.72 1.33
N GLN A 365 -4.39 15.66 0.51
CA GLN A 365 -3.13 14.93 0.42
C GLN A 365 -2.04 15.70 -0.31
N ILE A 366 -2.38 16.38 -1.40
CA ILE A 366 -1.43 17.26 -2.09
C ILE A 366 -0.90 18.32 -1.12
N GLU A 367 -1.79 18.99 -0.39
CA GLU A 367 -1.39 19.99 0.61
C GLU A 367 -0.61 19.39 1.79
N TYR A 368 -0.97 18.16 2.21
CA TYR A 368 -0.21 17.42 3.22
C TYR A 368 1.26 17.27 2.80
N VAL A 369 1.52 16.84 1.56
CA VAL A 369 2.89 16.69 1.05
C VAL A 369 3.59 18.05 0.96
N ILE A 370 2.89 19.08 0.51
CA ILE A 370 3.46 20.43 0.42
C ILE A 370 3.91 20.94 1.80
N GLN A 371 3.07 20.78 2.81
CA GLN A 371 3.31 21.33 4.15
C GLN A 371 4.32 20.49 4.96
N HIS A 372 4.25 19.16 4.89
CA HIS A 372 5.03 18.28 5.75
C HIS A 372 6.27 17.69 5.07
N HIS A 373 6.43 17.87 3.76
CA HIS A 373 7.58 17.38 2.99
C HIS A 373 8.18 18.45 2.06
N GLU A 374 8.17 19.73 2.44
CA GLU A 374 8.88 20.80 1.70
C GLU A 374 8.50 20.86 0.20
N GLY A 375 7.22 20.65 -0.11
CA GLY A 375 6.72 20.60 -1.48
C GLY A 375 6.65 19.19 -2.06
N ARG A 376 7.62 18.30 -1.84
CA ARG A 376 7.58 16.91 -2.36
C ARG A 376 8.37 15.96 -1.48
N TYR A 377 8.03 14.67 -1.51
CA TYR A 377 8.79 13.70 -0.74
C TYR A 377 10.30 13.75 -1.03
N GLN A 378 11.11 14.01 0.00
CA GLN A 378 12.58 14.02 -0.11
C GLN A 378 13.11 12.65 -0.57
N VAL A 379 12.50 11.57 -0.08
CA VAL A 379 12.75 10.21 -0.55
C VAL A 379 11.73 9.87 -1.63
N ILE A 380 12.17 10.05 -2.87
CA ILE A 380 11.36 9.79 -4.07
C ILE A 380 11.16 8.29 -4.30
N GLY A 381 12.20 7.48 -4.01
CA GLY A 381 12.18 6.04 -4.23
C GLY A 381 11.77 5.21 -3.01
N HIS A 382 12.23 3.96 -3.02
CA HIS A 382 12.00 2.92 -2.01
C HIS A 382 12.67 3.23 -0.65
N ASN A 383 11.97 2.97 0.45
CA ASN A 383 12.46 3.10 1.84
C ASN A 383 11.67 2.21 2.82
N GLU A 384 11.23 1.06 2.32
CA GLU A 384 10.46 0.06 3.03
C GLU A 384 11.26 -0.55 4.20
N ARG A 385 10.57 -0.98 5.27
CA ARG A 385 11.22 -1.55 6.47
C ARG A 385 11.19 -3.08 6.50
N PHE A 386 10.20 -3.70 5.88
CA PHE A 386 10.07 -5.14 5.71
C PHE A 386 9.27 -5.48 4.45
N ILE A 387 9.25 -6.76 4.06
CA ILE A 387 8.38 -7.28 3.00
C ILE A 387 7.19 -7.95 3.68
N CYS A 388 5.96 -7.61 3.30
CA CYS A 388 4.76 -8.34 3.70
C CYS A 388 4.31 -9.23 2.53
N VAL A 389 4.17 -10.53 2.79
CA VAL A 389 3.80 -11.55 1.81
C VAL A 389 2.47 -12.17 2.21
N GLY A 390 1.61 -12.44 1.23
CA GLY A 390 0.29 -13.03 1.46
C GLY A 390 -0.81 -12.00 1.28
N GLU A 391 -1.57 -11.71 2.34
CA GLU A 391 -2.71 -10.81 2.28
C GLU A 391 -2.44 -9.47 2.99
N ALA A 392 -2.98 -8.39 2.42
CA ALA A 392 -2.72 -7.03 2.88
C ALA A 392 -3.39 -6.78 4.23
N MET A 393 -2.63 -6.23 5.16
CA MET A 393 -3.15 -5.77 6.46
C MET A 393 -3.81 -4.39 6.34
N THR A 394 -4.78 -4.14 7.21
CA THR A 394 -5.49 -2.85 7.28
C THR A 394 -5.00 -1.98 8.42
N GLU A 395 -4.31 -2.58 9.39
CA GLU A 395 -3.85 -2.00 10.65
C GLU A 395 -2.67 -1.05 10.44
N LEU A 396 -1.86 -1.33 9.41
CA LEU A 396 -0.67 -0.55 9.07
C LEU A 396 -0.69 -0.21 7.58
N GLN A 397 -1.07 1.03 7.25
CA GLN A 397 -1.12 1.54 5.88
C GLN A 397 -0.45 2.91 5.82
N LEU A 398 0.84 2.92 5.43
CA LEU A 398 1.66 4.12 5.40
C LEU A 398 2.67 4.04 4.26
N ARG A 399 2.87 5.16 3.54
CA ARG A 399 3.85 5.29 2.45
C ARG A 399 5.25 4.82 2.88
N ASN A 400 5.85 3.95 2.06
CA ASN A 400 7.18 3.35 2.25
C ASN A 400 7.34 2.62 3.59
N LYS A 401 6.30 1.92 4.05
CA LYS A 401 6.36 1.20 5.33
C LYS A 401 6.85 -0.24 5.16
N PHE A 402 6.26 -0.96 4.23
CA PHE A 402 6.66 -2.28 3.78
C PHE A 402 6.64 -2.33 2.24
N TYR A 403 7.09 -3.43 1.67
CA TYR A 403 6.83 -3.79 0.27
C TYR A 403 5.78 -4.90 0.31
N PHE A 404 4.72 -4.83 -0.51
CA PHE A 404 3.64 -5.82 -0.45
C PHE A 404 3.72 -6.78 -1.63
N ALA A 405 3.89 -8.07 -1.36
CA ALA A 405 3.81 -9.13 -2.37
C ALA A 405 2.56 -9.96 -2.11
N HIS A 406 1.47 -9.66 -2.81
CA HIS A 406 0.27 -10.48 -2.73
C HIS A 406 0.51 -11.83 -3.37
N LEU A 407 0.28 -12.92 -2.63
CA LEU A 407 0.36 -14.26 -3.18
C LEU A 407 -0.41 -15.27 -2.35
N ASP A 408 -0.91 -16.30 -3.04
CA ASP A 408 -1.46 -17.49 -2.42
C ASP A 408 -0.40 -18.57 -2.25
N THR A 409 0.45 -18.69 -3.26
CA THR A 409 1.60 -19.58 -3.34
C THR A 409 2.83 -18.81 -3.83
N VAL A 410 4.03 -19.25 -3.45
CA VAL A 410 5.26 -18.58 -3.91
C VAL A 410 5.47 -18.82 -5.41
N GLU A 411 4.94 -19.91 -5.94
CA GLU A 411 4.96 -20.26 -7.35
C GLU A 411 4.22 -19.23 -8.21
N GLU A 412 3.05 -18.78 -7.76
CA GLU A 412 2.24 -17.76 -8.45
C GLU A 412 2.80 -16.35 -8.21
N GLY A 413 3.29 -16.07 -7.00
CA GLY A 413 3.83 -14.75 -6.60
C GLY A 413 5.34 -14.56 -6.73
N ALA A 414 6.04 -15.44 -7.45
CA ALA A 414 7.52 -15.46 -7.47
C ALA A 414 8.11 -14.14 -7.98
N ASN A 415 7.49 -13.53 -8.99
CA ASN A 415 7.96 -12.29 -9.59
C ASN A 415 7.87 -11.11 -8.61
N ASP A 416 6.76 -10.99 -7.89
CA ASP A 416 6.55 -9.97 -6.86
C ASP A 416 7.60 -10.08 -5.77
N MET A 417 7.87 -11.31 -5.33
CA MET A 417 8.87 -11.57 -4.28
C MET A 417 10.30 -11.27 -4.74
N ASP A 418 10.67 -11.63 -5.97
CA ASP A 418 12.00 -11.32 -6.53
C ASP A 418 12.26 -9.81 -6.61
N VAL A 419 11.24 -9.02 -6.94
CA VAL A 419 11.32 -7.56 -6.92
C VAL A 419 11.55 -7.05 -5.50
N GLY A 420 10.83 -7.58 -4.52
CA GLY A 420 11.01 -7.25 -3.10
C GLY A 420 12.43 -7.57 -2.60
N ILE A 421 12.94 -8.78 -2.86
CA ILE A 421 14.32 -9.16 -2.49
C ILE A 421 15.35 -8.22 -3.12
N ARG A 422 15.16 -7.80 -4.37
CA ARG A 422 16.07 -6.85 -5.03
C ARG A 422 16.07 -5.49 -4.34
N ILE A 423 14.89 -4.96 -3.97
CA ILE A 423 14.78 -3.70 -3.21
C ILE A 423 15.53 -3.82 -1.88
N PHE A 424 15.30 -4.89 -1.12
CA PHE A 424 15.93 -5.11 0.17
C PHE A 424 17.41 -5.51 0.09
N THR A 425 17.88 -5.95 -1.08
CA THR A 425 19.32 -6.11 -1.32
C THR A 425 20.01 -4.75 -1.24
N GLY A 426 19.40 -3.71 -1.84
CA GLY A 426 19.88 -2.33 -1.75
C GLY A 426 19.67 -1.73 -0.36
N LEU A 427 18.45 -1.82 0.19
CA LEU A 427 18.11 -1.17 1.46
C LEU A 427 18.78 -1.81 2.69
N ASN A 428 18.95 -3.14 2.70
CA ASN A 428 19.38 -3.86 3.90
C ASN A 428 20.71 -4.60 3.68
N ILE A 429 20.79 -5.51 2.69
CA ILE A 429 21.94 -6.43 2.56
C ILE A 429 23.25 -5.66 2.32
N GLN A 430 23.24 -4.65 1.46
CA GLN A 430 24.41 -3.80 1.20
C GLN A 430 24.90 -3.03 2.44
N HIS A 431 24.03 -2.84 3.43
CA HIS A 431 24.34 -2.19 4.70
C HIS A 431 24.57 -3.18 5.86
N GLY A 432 24.68 -4.48 5.55
CA GLY A 432 24.96 -5.54 6.53
C GLY A 432 23.75 -6.03 7.32
N LEU A 433 22.54 -5.57 7.01
CA LEU A 433 21.29 -5.97 7.64
C LEU A 433 20.65 -7.19 6.95
N GLY A 434 19.81 -7.92 7.68
CA GLY A 434 18.96 -8.97 7.13
C GLY A 434 17.69 -8.42 6.47
N VAL A 435 17.03 -9.24 5.66
CA VAL A 435 15.74 -8.97 5.02
C VAL A 435 14.62 -9.53 5.89
N PRO A 436 13.81 -8.67 6.55
CA PRO A 436 12.65 -9.10 7.33
C PRO A 436 11.47 -9.34 6.37
N VAL A 437 10.92 -10.55 6.42
CA VAL A 437 9.73 -10.96 5.66
C VAL A 437 8.63 -11.38 6.64
N LEU A 438 7.54 -10.64 6.63
CA LEU A 438 6.32 -11.00 7.34
C LEU A 438 5.41 -11.77 6.40
N ILE A 439 5.00 -12.97 6.79
CA ILE A 439 4.05 -13.82 6.06
C ILE A 439 2.71 -13.71 6.77
N HIS A 440 1.73 -13.10 6.13
CA HIS A 440 0.46 -12.76 6.74
C HIS A 440 -0.72 -13.29 5.92
N PHE A 441 -1.64 -13.98 6.57
CA PHE A 441 -2.91 -14.43 5.96
C PHE A 441 -4.08 -14.19 6.88
N HIS A 442 -5.24 -13.89 6.31
CA HIS A 442 -6.48 -13.89 7.06
C HIS A 442 -7.11 -15.28 7.13
N TYR A 443 -7.95 -15.45 8.13
CA TYR A 443 -8.88 -16.55 8.22
C TYR A 443 -10.23 -16.03 8.73
N SER A 444 -11.27 -16.85 8.62
CA SER A 444 -12.57 -16.55 9.21
C SER A 444 -12.82 -17.49 10.39
N SER A 445 -12.96 -16.97 11.60
CA SER A 445 -13.36 -17.78 12.78
C SER A 445 -14.73 -18.43 12.64
N ARG A 446 -15.55 -17.97 11.68
CA ARG A 446 -16.85 -18.58 11.37
C ARG A 446 -16.72 -19.90 10.62
N VAL A 447 -15.55 -20.23 10.09
CA VAL A 447 -15.30 -21.45 9.32
C VAL A 447 -14.46 -22.43 10.17
N PRO A 448 -15.01 -23.59 10.57
CA PRO A 448 -14.27 -24.59 11.33
C PRO A 448 -12.94 -24.99 10.67
N GLY A 449 -11.87 -25.00 11.47
CA GLY A 449 -10.52 -25.36 11.02
C GLY A 449 -9.81 -24.30 10.15
N ALA A 450 -10.40 -23.12 9.93
CA ALA A 450 -9.82 -22.11 9.03
C ALA A 450 -8.53 -21.51 9.58
N ARG A 451 -8.45 -21.33 10.91
CA ARG A 451 -7.25 -20.84 11.59
C ARG A 451 -6.05 -21.76 11.35
N GLU A 452 -6.25 -23.07 11.53
CA GLU A 452 -5.21 -24.09 11.33
C GLU A 452 -4.79 -24.16 9.85
N ARG A 453 -5.74 -24.04 8.92
CA ARG A 453 -5.43 -23.98 7.48
C ARG A 453 -4.63 -22.73 7.11
N ALA A 454 -4.91 -21.58 7.73
CA ALA A 454 -4.13 -20.35 7.53
C ALA A 454 -2.70 -20.51 8.08
N ILE A 455 -2.53 -21.08 9.27
CA ILE A 455 -1.20 -21.41 9.83
C ILE A 455 -0.42 -22.33 8.89
N GLN A 456 -1.05 -23.41 8.41
CA GLN A 456 -0.42 -24.33 7.45
C GLN A 456 -0.05 -23.63 6.14
N ARG A 457 -0.85 -22.64 5.70
CA ARG A 457 -0.54 -21.82 4.52
C ARG A 457 0.67 -20.92 4.77
N CYS A 458 0.76 -20.25 5.92
CA CYS A 458 1.96 -19.51 6.32
C CYS A 458 3.20 -20.41 6.28
N GLN A 459 3.12 -21.63 6.82
CA GLN A 459 4.24 -22.56 6.83
C GLN A 459 4.67 -22.98 5.41
N ARG A 460 3.71 -23.26 4.51
CA ARG A 460 4.02 -23.59 3.11
C ARG A 460 4.76 -22.45 2.42
N VAL A 461 4.28 -21.21 2.58
CA VAL A 461 4.91 -20.02 2.02
C VAL A 461 6.31 -19.82 2.61
N LYS A 462 6.47 -19.96 3.93
CA LYS A 462 7.77 -19.86 4.61
C LYS A 462 8.79 -20.87 4.06
N ASN A 463 8.39 -22.14 3.93
CA ASN A 463 9.24 -23.20 3.42
C ASN A 463 9.63 -22.97 1.95
N ALA A 464 8.68 -22.48 1.14
CA ALA A 464 8.92 -22.15 -0.26
C ALA A 464 9.88 -20.95 -0.41
N LEU A 465 9.74 -19.91 0.42
CA LEU A 465 10.67 -18.77 0.46
C LEU A 465 12.08 -19.21 0.88
N ALA A 466 12.19 -20.02 1.94
CA ALA A 466 13.47 -20.57 2.39
C ALA A 466 14.16 -21.40 1.29
N SER A 467 13.39 -22.18 0.53
CA SER A 467 13.90 -22.98 -0.58
C SER A 467 14.34 -22.11 -1.76
N ARG A 468 13.50 -21.15 -2.18
CA ARG A 468 13.79 -20.24 -3.31
C ARG A 468 15.01 -19.36 -3.04
N TYR A 469 15.13 -18.85 -1.81
CA TYR A 469 16.19 -17.96 -1.39
C TYR A 469 17.17 -18.64 -0.43
N ALA A 470 17.47 -19.92 -0.65
CA ALA A 470 18.37 -20.72 0.19
C ALA A 470 19.73 -20.04 0.41
N HIS A 471 20.23 -19.29 -0.57
CA HIS A 471 21.47 -18.52 -0.42
C HIS A 471 21.38 -17.42 0.66
N LEU A 472 20.24 -16.73 0.79
CA LEU A 472 20.02 -15.74 1.85
C LEU A 472 19.79 -16.43 3.20
N GLN A 473 19.05 -17.54 3.21
CA GLN A 473 18.78 -18.34 4.41
C GLN A 473 20.09 -18.86 5.01
N ASN A 474 20.94 -19.50 4.19
CA ASN A 474 22.22 -20.08 4.61
C ASN A 474 23.23 -19.03 5.09
N ASN A 475 23.08 -17.78 4.63
CA ASN A 475 23.94 -16.67 5.04
C ASN A 475 23.37 -15.88 6.24
N HIS A 476 22.25 -16.33 6.84
CA HIS A 476 21.53 -15.62 7.90
C HIS A 476 21.15 -14.19 7.47
N GLN A 477 20.59 -14.06 6.27
CA GLN A 477 20.18 -12.79 5.66
C GLN A 477 18.67 -12.73 5.40
N LEU A 478 17.93 -13.82 5.56
CA LEU A 478 16.48 -13.86 5.41
C LEU A 478 15.85 -14.24 6.76
N PHE A 479 14.91 -13.42 7.23
CA PHE A 479 14.22 -13.64 8.50
C PHE A 479 12.72 -13.62 8.25
N CYS A 480 12.04 -14.75 8.49
CA CYS A 480 10.62 -14.90 8.22
C CYS A 480 9.82 -14.99 9.51
N GLN A 481 8.84 -14.11 9.70
CA GLN A 481 7.85 -14.17 10.79
C GLN A 481 6.48 -14.47 10.21
N MET A 482 5.77 -15.45 10.78
CA MET A 482 4.39 -15.76 10.39
C MET A 482 3.42 -15.01 11.29
N ALA A 483 2.35 -14.48 10.69
CA ALA A 483 1.26 -13.81 11.38
C ALA A 483 -0.09 -14.18 10.76
N ILE A 484 -1.15 -14.17 11.56
CA ILE A 484 -2.52 -14.40 11.09
C ILE A 484 -3.49 -13.37 11.67
N SER A 485 -4.57 -13.10 10.92
CA SER A 485 -5.65 -12.22 11.36
C SER A 485 -7.02 -12.84 11.10
N ASP A 486 -7.96 -12.70 12.03
CA ASP A 486 -9.34 -13.10 11.83
C ASP A 486 -10.13 -11.97 11.17
N VAL A 487 -10.73 -12.19 10.01
CA VAL A 487 -11.57 -11.20 9.33
C VAL A 487 -12.69 -10.69 10.25
N HIS A 488 -13.28 -11.56 11.08
CA HIS A 488 -14.46 -11.21 11.91
C HIS A 488 -14.19 -11.11 13.41
N GLY A 489 -13.01 -11.52 13.87
CA GLY A 489 -12.65 -11.55 15.28
C GLY A 489 -11.66 -10.46 15.66
N SER A 490 -11.12 -10.61 16.88
CA SER A 490 -10.14 -9.70 17.47
C SER A 490 -8.69 -10.17 17.31
N GLU A 491 -8.44 -11.39 16.82
CA GLU A 491 -7.08 -11.85 16.52
C GLU A 491 -6.57 -11.05 15.30
N ARG A 492 -5.63 -10.12 15.50
CA ARG A 492 -5.04 -9.27 14.45
C ARG A 492 -3.52 -9.36 14.54
N GLY A 493 -2.88 -9.68 13.42
CA GLY A 493 -1.42 -9.76 13.33
C GLY A 493 -0.77 -10.72 14.34
N CYS A 494 -1.51 -11.74 14.80
CA CYS A 494 -1.06 -12.66 15.84
C CYS A 494 0.10 -13.51 15.31
N PHE A 495 1.23 -13.48 16.01
CA PHE A 495 2.40 -14.26 15.62
C PHE A 495 2.17 -15.75 15.83
N VAL A 496 2.60 -16.52 14.84
CA VAL A 496 2.58 -17.97 14.85
C VAL A 496 4.01 -18.45 15.01
N GLU A 497 4.27 -19.16 16.10
CA GLU A 497 5.58 -19.79 16.34
C GLU A 497 5.75 -21.03 15.47
N ASP A 498 7.00 -21.34 15.11
CA ASP A 498 7.32 -22.62 14.47
C ASP A 498 7.13 -23.75 15.48
N VAL A 499 6.33 -24.75 15.12
CA VAL A 499 6.09 -25.96 15.94
C VAL A 499 7.37 -26.82 16.07
N GLU A 500 8.48 -26.46 15.42
CA GLU A 500 9.71 -27.26 15.36
C GLU A 500 10.77 -26.95 16.45
N SER A 501 10.40 -26.32 17.57
CA SER A 501 11.36 -26.06 18.67
C SER A 501 11.31 -27.04 19.84
N GLU A 502 10.32 -27.95 19.91
CA GLU A 502 10.16 -28.86 21.07
C GLU A 502 10.55 -30.33 20.81
N CYS A 503 11.13 -30.67 19.66
CA CYS A 503 11.48 -32.06 19.32
C CYS A 503 12.96 -32.28 18.98
N THR A 504 13.87 -31.77 19.81
CA THR A 504 15.24 -32.33 19.92
C THR A 504 15.80 -32.13 21.34
N VAL A 505 15.21 -32.82 22.32
CA VAL A 505 15.92 -33.25 23.52
C VAL A 505 15.48 -34.69 23.85
N HIS A 506 16.20 -35.66 23.29
CA HIS A 506 16.37 -36.98 23.89
C HIS A 506 17.80 -37.46 23.66
#